data_AF-A0A8H4R2N5-F1
#
_entry.id   AF-A0A8H4R2N5-F1
#
_cell.length_a   1.000
_cell.length_b   1.000
_cell.length_c   1.000
_cell.angle_alpha   90.00
_cell.angle_beta   90.00
_cell.angle_gamma   90.00
#
_symmetry.space_group_name_H-M   'P 1'
#
loop_
_entity.id
_entity.type
_entity.pdbx_description
1 polymer ?
#
loop_
_entity_poly.entity_id
_entity_poly.type
_entity_poly.pdbx_seq_one_letter_code
_entity_poly.pdbx_strand_id
1 'polypeptide(L)'
;MPHMTFFFLSLVLFLAVGNALSQWIDYPDNGLATMTHYTLPSGYVASCGCTPASTDYPTAALSQMAYGSSTNYGPACGRCFNLTLLNPVIATPPFFPSVVKSIVVKVTDLCPLSETGWCSGTTTMPNSAGAYLNFDLAYPSKAIPDDFFPSDEALYGYTDFGVWNITYQSVPCLDSWAGSNNAAALGSVKALESSACCPADPTPGNASNICPSYSEKNGIPPDTSTSDSRCRMDVLIPALNLTLLAGLLLLLI
;
A
#
# COMPACT_ATOMS: atom_id res chain seq x y z
N MET A 1 -51.32 15.33 19.99
CA MET A 1 -50.74 14.27 19.14
C MET A 1 -49.96 14.80 17.92
N PRO A 2 -48.92 15.66 18.07
CA PRO A 2 -47.94 15.86 16.98
C PRO A 2 -46.47 15.66 17.39
N HIS A 3 -46.16 15.35 18.65
CA HIS A 3 -44.79 15.24 19.14
C HIS A 3 -44.13 13.87 18.97
N MET A 4 -44.87 12.84 18.56
CA MET A 4 -44.36 11.46 18.50
C MET A 4 -43.79 11.08 17.13
N THR A 5 -44.07 11.86 16.08
CA THR A 5 -43.60 11.62 14.70
C THR A 5 -42.20 12.19 14.42
N PHE A 6 -41.76 13.21 15.17
CA PHE A 6 -40.43 13.81 14.99
C PHE A 6 -39.29 12.94 15.55
N PHE A 7 -39.55 12.11 16.56
CA PHE A 7 -38.53 11.24 17.15
C PHE A 7 -38.17 10.05 16.26
N PHE A 8 -39.12 9.53 15.48
CA PHE A 8 -38.88 8.41 14.57
C PHE A 8 -38.09 8.82 13.33
N LEU A 9 -38.23 10.05 12.83
CA LEU A 9 -37.47 10.53 11.66
C LEU A 9 -35.97 10.75 12.00
N SER A 10 -35.65 11.11 13.24
CA SER A 10 -34.27 11.29 13.72
C SER A 10 -33.52 9.96 13.87
N LEU A 11 -34.21 8.89 14.30
CA LEU A 11 -33.58 7.57 14.48
C LEU A 11 -33.25 6.88 13.14
N VAL A 12 -34.00 7.16 12.07
CA VAL A 12 -33.74 6.61 10.73
C VAL A 12 -32.57 7.31 10.04
N LEU A 13 -32.32 8.61 10.34
CA LEU A 13 -31.18 9.35 9.77
C LEU A 13 -29.83 8.94 10.38
N PHE A 14 -29.80 8.45 11.62
CA PHE A 14 -28.58 7.98 12.29
C PHE A 14 -28.15 6.55 11.90
N LEU A 15 -29.04 5.75 11.28
CA LEU A 15 -28.71 4.41 10.79
C LEU A 15 -28.14 4.41 9.35
N ALA A 16 -28.08 5.57 8.70
CA ALA A 16 -27.51 5.76 7.38
C ALA A 16 -26.07 6.34 7.41
N VAL A 17 -25.37 6.23 8.54
CA VAL A 17 -23.90 6.37 8.54
C VAL A 17 -23.36 5.13 7.85
N GLY A 18 -23.27 5.23 6.53
CA GLY A 18 -22.81 4.17 5.66
C GLY A 18 -21.49 3.62 6.17
N ASN A 19 -21.38 2.29 6.15
CA ASN A 19 -20.08 1.65 6.08
C ASN A 19 -19.38 2.27 4.87
N ALA A 20 -18.46 3.22 5.11
CA ALA A 20 -17.54 3.62 4.07
C ALA A 20 -16.83 2.33 3.67
N LEU A 21 -17.09 1.86 2.45
CA LEU A 21 -16.35 0.74 1.89
C LEU A 21 -14.88 1.08 2.05
N SER A 22 -14.09 0.15 2.57
CA SER A 22 -12.64 0.28 2.66
C SER A 22 -12.14 0.81 1.33
N GLN A 23 -11.43 1.93 1.35
CA GLN A 23 -10.84 2.50 0.13
C GLN A 23 -9.77 1.58 -0.45
N TRP A 24 -9.26 0.63 0.34
CA TRP A 24 -8.23 -0.33 -0.02
C TRP A 24 -8.78 -1.48 -0.87
N ILE A 25 -7.94 -2.01 -1.74
CA ILE A 25 -8.21 -3.21 -2.52
C ILE A 25 -8.26 -4.40 -1.56
N ASP A 26 -9.40 -5.08 -1.55
CA ASP A 26 -9.49 -6.44 -1.05
C ASP A 26 -9.08 -7.41 -2.17
N TYR A 27 -8.13 -8.29 -1.88
CA TYR A 27 -7.57 -9.21 -2.88
C TYR A 27 -7.54 -10.63 -2.32
N PRO A 28 -7.81 -11.63 -3.18
CA PRO A 28 -7.78 -13.04 -2.79
C PRO A 28 -6.37 -13.48 -2.37
N ASP A 29 -6.27 -14.65 -1.76
CA ASP A 29 -4.96 -15.23 -1.40
C ASP A 29 -4.10 -15.61 -2.60
N ASN A 30 -4.66 -15.65 -3.81
CA ASN A 30 -3.89 -15.89 -5.03
C ASN A 30 -4.46 -15.11 -6.21
N GLY A 31 -3.58 -14.66 -7.11
CA GLY A 31 -4.02 -13.90 -8.29
C GLY A 31 -2.88 -13.48 -9.20
N LEU A 32 -3.20 -12.57 -10.12
CA LEU A 32 -2.24 -11.91 -11.00
C LEU A 32 -1.86 -10.55 -10.44
N ALA A 33 -0.59 -10.18 -10.62
CA ALA A 33 -0.06 -8.87 -10.28
C ALA A 33 1.06 -8.49 -11.26
N THR A 34 1.54 -7.26 -11.17
CA THR A 34 2.86 -6.93 -11.69
C THR A 34 3.92 -7.02 -10.60
N MET A 35 5.16 -7.17 -11.05
CA MET A 35 6.34 -7.06 -10.21
C MET A 35 7.34 -6.10 -10.86
N THR A 36 7.86 -5.18 -10.05
CA THR A 36 9.00 -4.31 -10.36
C THR A 36 10.12 -4.59 -9.36
N HIS A 37 11.19 -3.81 -9.40
CA HIS A 37 12.18 -3.80 -8.33
C HIS A 37 12.66 -2.39 -7.98
N TYR A 38 13.14 -2.27 -6.76
CA TYR A 38 13.76 -1.08 -6.21
C TYR A 38 14.91 -1.43 -5.28
N THR A 39 15.89 -0.53 -5.18
CA THR A 39 17.00 -0.70 -4.25
C THR A 39 16.57 -0.32 -2.83
N LEU A 40 16.67 -1.29 -1.92
CA LEU A 40 16.47 -1.09 -0.48
C LEU A 40 17.81 -1.28 0.26
N PRO A 41 18.34 -0.26 0.96
CA PRO A 41 19.57 -0.42 1.72
C PRO A 41 19.44 -1.47 2.83
N SER A 42 20.51 -2.25 3.05
CA SER A 42 20.57 -3.16 4.20
C SER A 42 20.45 -2.37 5.50
N GLY A 43 19.65 -2.89 6.42
CA GLY A 43 19.32 -2.27 7.70
C GLY A 43 18.27 -1.16 7.63
N TYR A 44 17.69 -0.87 6.46
CA TYR A 44 16.65 0.14 6.34
C TYR A 44 15.36 -0.27 7.06
N VAL A 45 14.71 0.69 7.72
CA VAL A 45 13.42 0.49 8.39
C VAL A 45 12.33 1.02 7.46
N ALA A 46 11.73 0.10 6.72
CA ALA A 46 10.68 0.36 5.74
C ALA A 46 9.33 0.70 6.38
N SER A 47 8.30 0.96 5.57
CA SER A 47 7.01 1.50 6.00
C SER A 47 6.28 0.67 7.07
N CYS A 48 6.44 -0.66 7.09
CA CYS A 48 5.87 -1.49 8.15
C CYS A 48 6.56 -1.31 9.52
N GLY A 49 7.76 -0.72 9.54
CA GLY A 49 8.59 -0.62 10.73
C GLY A 49 9.13 -1.98 11.18
N CYS A 50 9.33 -2.93 10.26
CA CYS A 50 9.96 -4.21 10.55
C CYS A 50 11.41 -4.02 11.03
N THR A 51 11.95 -4.99 11.77
CA THR A 51 13.35 -4.93 12.24
C THR A 51 14.35 -4.79 11.07
N PRO A 52 15.48 -4.06 11.24
CA PRO A 52 16.47 -3.87 10.17
C PRO A 52 16.96 -5.17 9.51
N ALA A 53 17.10 -6.24 10.28
CA ALA A 53 17.57 -7.54 9.78
C ALA A 53 16.57 -8.23 8.83
N SER A 54 15.32 -7.74 8.71
CA SER A 54 14.40 -8.27 7.69
C SER A 54 14.91 -8.01 6.27
N THR A 55 15.68 -6.94 6.07
CA THR A 55 16.27 -6.58 4.77
C THR A 55 17.39 -7.51 4.29
N ASP A 56 17.86 -8.41 5.16
CA ASP A 56 18.83 -9.46 4.78
C ASP A 56 18.15 -10.67 4.12
N TYR A 57 16.83 -10.62 3.94
CA TYR A 57 15.97 -11.65 3.36
C TYR A 57 15.07 -11.05 2.27
N PRO A 58 14.42 -11.87 1.41
CA PRO A 58 13.60 -11.31 0.32
C PRO A 58 12.40 -10.55 0.88
N THR A 59 12.32 -9.26 0.59
CA THR A 59 11.20 -8.40 0.96
C THR A 59 10.65 -7.68 -0.26
N ALA A 60 9.45 -7.15 -0.13
CA ALA A 60 8.84 -6.33 -1.16
C ALA A 60 8.03 -5.17 -0.56
N ALA A 61 7.88 -4.12 -1.35
CA ALA A 61 6.83 -3.14 -1.18
C ALA A 61 5.56 -3.61 -1.89
N LEU A 62 4.38 -3.34 -1.34
CA LEU A 62 3.10 -3.60 -2.02
C LEU A 62 2.44 -2.28 -2.42
N SER A 63 1.79 -2.24 -3.59
CA SER A 63 1.05 -1.07 -4.06
C SER A 63 0.07 -0.58 -3.00
N GLN A 64 0.07 0.73 -2.73
CA GLN A 64 -0.62 1.39 -1.61
C GLN A 64 -2.04 0.88 -1.36
N MET A 65 -2.82 0.71 -2.42
CA MET A 65 -4.21 0.32 -2.31
C MET A 65 -4.37 -1.13 -1.84
N ALA A 66 -3.45 -2.03 -2.16
CA ALA A 66 -3.40 -3.39 -1.62
C ALA A 66 -2.57 -3.50 -0.32
N TYR A 67 -1.67 -2.56 -0.08
CA TYR A 67 -0.95 -2.44 1.19
C TYR A 67 -1.89 -2.07 2.36
N GLY A 68 -2.90 -1.25 2.06
CA GLY A 68 -4.00 -0.89 2.95
C GLY A 68 -3.67 0.26 3.91
N SER A 69 -2.71 1.11 3.55
CA SER A 69 -2.41 2.37 4.24
C SER A 69 -1.65 3.29 3.30
N SER A 70 -1.83 4.60 3.43
CA SER A 70 -1.08 5.62 2.67
C SER A 70 0.17 6.12 3.40
N THR A 71 0.38 5.69 4.65
CA THR A 71 1.55 6.03 5.46
C THR A 71 1.82 4.92 6.49
N ASN A 72 3.08 4.73 6.88
CA ASN A 72 3.53 3.70 7.83
C ASN A 72 2.93 2.32 7.51
N TYR A 73 2.45 1.57 8.50
CA TYR A 73 1.99 0.20 8.35
C TYR A 73 0.55 0.10 7.80
N GLY A 74 0.26 -1.00 7.11
CA GLY A 74 -1.09 -1.41 6.73
C GLY A 74 -1.30 -2.92 6.91
N PRO A 75 -2.51 -3.44 6.67
CA PRO A 75 -2.83 -4.86 6.82
C PRO A 75 -1.95 -5.83 6.04
N ALA A 76 -1.30 -5.38 4.97
CA ALA A 76 -0.35 -6.22 4.25
C ALA A 76 0.98 -6.45 4.99
N CYS A 77 1.30 -5.61 5.99
CA CYS A 77 2.57 -5.69 6.69
C CYS A 77 2.81 -7.05 7.33
N GLY A 78 3.97 -7.60 7.02
CA GLY A 78 4.42 -8.89 7.51
C GLY A 78 3.80 -10.09 6.80
N ARG A 79 2.86 -9.93 5.85
CA ARG A 79 2.35 -11.04 5.04
C ARG A 79 3.44 -11.56 4.11
N CYS A 80 3.44 -12.87 3.87
CA CYS A 80 4.36 -13.50 2.93
C CYS A 80 3.65 -14.00 1.68
N PHE A 81 4.31 -13.83 0.54
CA PHE A 81 3.78 -14.22 -0.75
C PHE A 81 4.83 -14.98 -1.55
N ASN A 82 4.44 -16.11 -2.11
CA ASN A 82 5.18 -16.75 -3.18
C ASN A 82 4.85 -16.05 -4.51
N LEU A 83 5.83 -15.37 -5.09
CA LEU A 83 5.71 -14.60 -6.32
C LEU A 83 6.40 -15.36 -7.45
N THR A 84 5.68 -15.62 -8.55
CA THR A 84 6.17 -16.44 -9.67
C THR A 84 6.17 -15.63 -10.95
N LEU A 85 7.33 -15.54 -11.61
CA LEU A 85 7.49 -14.83 -12.89
C LEU A 85 6.74 -15.55 -14.02
N LEU A 86 5.99 -14.79 -14.81
CA LEU A 86 5.33 -15.28 -16.03
C LEU A 86 6.10 -14.80 -17.27
N ASN A 87 6.04 -13.49 -17.53
CA ASN A 87 6.70 -12.85 -18.66
C ASN A 87 6.87 -11.35 -18.41
N PRO A 88 7.84 -10.68 -19.05
CA PRO A 88 7.94 -9.24 -18.98
C PRO A 88 6.74 -8.53 -19.62
N VAL A 89 6.39 -7.35 -19.13
CA VAL A 89 5.29 -6.54 -19.69
C VAL A 89 5.72 -5.83 -20.97
N ILE A 90 6.98 -5.39 -21.07
CA ILE A 90 7.45 -4.46 -22.11
C ILE A 90 8.53 -5.02 -23.05
N ALA A 91 8.73 -6.34 -23.10
CA ALA A 91 9.71 -6.97 -24.00
C ALA A 91 9.26 -6.94 -25.47
N THR A 92 10.15 -6.53 -26.38
CA THR A 92 9.94 -6.59 -27.83
C THR A 92 11.17 -7.20 -28.52
N PRO A 93 11.08 -8.39 -29.16
CA PRO A 93 9.90 -9.27 -29.23
C PRO A 93 9.43 -9.80 -27.85
N PRO A 94 8.26 -10.44 -27.74
CA PRO A 94 7.83 -11.02 -26.46
C PRO A 94 8.84 -12.03 -25.91
N PHE A 95 9.20 -11.90 -24.63
CA PHE A 95 10.09 -12.83 -23.94
C PHE A 95 9.30 -13.84 -23.11
N PHE A 96 9.57 -15.12 -23.32
CA PHE A 96 9.00 -16.22 -22.53
C PHE A 96 10.14 -16.98 -21.85
N PRO A 97 10.29 -16.88 -20.52
CA PRO A 97 11.39 -17.55 -19.83
C PRO A 97 11.27 -19.07 -19.96
N SER A 98 12.39 -19.74 -20.24
CA SER A 98 12.46 -21.21 -20.33
C SER A 98 12.38 -21.89 -18.96
N VAL A 99 12.67 -21.14 -17.89
CA VAL A 99 12.60 -21.59 -16.50
C VAL A 99 11.72 -20.62 -15.73
N VAL A 100 10.68 -21.16 -15.10
CA VAL A 100 9.82 -20.39 -14.20
C VAL A 100 10.54 -20.20 -12.87
N LYS A 101 10.75 -18.94 -12.48
CA LYS A 101 11.38 -18.58 -11.21
C LYS A 101 10.32 -18.07 -10.24
N SER A 102 10.47 -18.45 -8.97
CA SER A 102 9.60 -18.01 -7.88
C SER A 102 10.41 -17.61 -6.66
N ILE A 103 9.87 -16.71 -5.85
CA ILE A 103 10.48 -16.28 -4.60
C ILE A 103 9.41 -15.99 -3.55
N VAL A 104 9.67 -16.41 -2.31
CA VAL A 104 8.82 -16.03 -1.18
C VAL A 104 9.35 -14.74 -0.58
N VAL A 105 8.54 -13.69 -0.64
CA VAL A 105 8.85 -12.38 -0.05
C VAL A 105 8.01 -12.12 1.17
N LYS A 106 8.50 -11.28 2.08
CA LYS A 106 7.70 -10.65 3.13
C LYS A 106 7.41 -9.20 2.76
N VAL A 107 6.15 -8.76 2.87
CA VAL A 107 5.80 -7.36 2.66
C VAL A 107 6.28 -6.54 3.85
N THR A 108 7.25 -5.68 3.62
CA THR A 108 7.82 -4.80 4.66
C THR A 108 7.68 -3.33 4.34
N ASP A 109 7.25 -3.00 3.13
CA ASP A 109 7.24 -1.64 2.63
C ASP A 109 5.97 -1.29 1.83
N LEU A 110 5.81 0.00 1.60
CA LEU A 110 4.73 0.62 0.85
C LEU A 110 5.29 1.08 -0.50
N CYS A 111 4.63 0.70 -1.59
CA CYS A 111 4.82 1.37 -2.88
C CYS A 111 3.72 2.44 -3.02
N PRO A 112 4.03 3.74 -2.87
CA PRO A 112 3.02 4.78 -2.79
C PRO A 112 2.15 4.87 -4.04
N LEU A 113 0.89 5.29 -3.85
CA LEU A 113 -0.02 5.53 -4.95
C LEU A 113 0.52 6.68 -5.81
N SER A 114 0.49 6.47 -7.13
CA SER A 114 0.92 7.44 -8.14
C SER A 114 -0.16 7.57 -9.19
N GLU A 115 -0.18 8.71 -9.89
CA GLU A 115 -1.14 8.93 -10.99
C GLU A 115 -0.90 7.96 -12.16
N THR A 116 0.35 7.57 -12.38
CA THR A 116 0.80 6.69 -13.46
C THR A 116 1.84 5.69 -12.96
N GLY A 117 2.10 4.64 -13.72
CA GLY A 117 3.13 3.65 -13.39
C GLY A 117 2.54 2.36 -12.80
N TRP A 118 3.36 1.65 -12.02
CA TRP A 118 3.07 0.27 -11.61
C TRP A 118 2.27 0.19 -10.32
N CYS A 119 2.41 1.17 -9.42
CA CYS A 119 1.68 1.21 -8.14
C CYS A 119 0.43 2.08 -8.18
N SER A 120 -0.05 2.47 -9.37
CA SER A 120 -1.22 3.33 -9.58
C SER A 120 -2.57 2.60 -9.48
N GLY A 121 -2.57 1.29 -9.25
CA GLY A 121 -3.79 0.48 -9.13
C GLY A 121 -4.68 0.94 -7.96
N THR A 122 -5.98 1.07 -8.21
CA THR A 122 -7.03 1.42 -7.24
C THR A 122 -8.15 0.38 -7.27
N THR A 123 -9.16 0.51 -6.41
CA THR A 123 -10.32 -0.41 -6.38
C THR A 123 -11.14 -0.42 -7.67
N THR A 124 -10.99 0.59 -8.53
CA THR A 124 -11.78 0.76 -9.76
C THR A 124 -10.93 0.85 -11.03
N MET A 125 -9.60 0.91 -10.89
CA MET A 125 -8.69 1.13 -12.01
C MET A 125 -7.42 0.29 -11.83
N PRO A 126 -7.04 -0.55 -12.81
CA PRO A 126 -5.76 -1.24 -12.78
C PRO A 126 -4.60 -0.26 -13.08
N ASN A 127 -3.38 -0.70 -12.80
CA ASN A 127 -2.15 0.01 -13.14
C ASN A 127 -1.88 0.01 -14.67
N SER A 128 -0.76 0.59 -15.09
CA SER A 128 -0.40 0.72 -16.51
C SER A 128 -0.22 -0.62 -17.26
N ALA A 129 -0.10 -1.75 -16.55
CA ALA A 129 -0.05 -3.09 -17.14
C ALA A 129 -1.40 -3.84 -17.10
N GLY A 130 -2.46 -3.22 -16.57
CA GLY A 130 -3.75 -3.89 -16.39
C GLY A 130 -3.87 -4.73 -15.11
N ALA A 131 -2.92 -4.62 -14.17
CA ALA A 131 -2.96 -5.32 -12.88
C ALA A 131 -3.42 -4.40 -11.74
N TYR A 132 -4.16 -4.92 -10.77
CA TYR A 132 -4.59 -4.16 -9.59
C TYR A 132 -3.50 -4.05 -8.51
N LEU A 133 -2.60 -5.04 -8.47
CA LEU A 133 -1.53 -5.15 -7.49
C LEU A 133 -0.18 -5.01 -8.17
N ASN A 134 0.76 -4.36 -7.50
CA ASN A 134 2.18 -4.41 -7.84
C ASN A 134 3.01 -4.75 -6.61
N PHE A 135 3.91 -5.71 -6.76
CA PHE A 135 4.97 -5.99 -5.79
C PHE A 135 6.26 -5.35 -6.28
N ASP A 136 6.82 -4.42 -5.50
CA ASP A 136 8.12 -3.84 -5.79
C ASP A 136 9.18 -4.62 -5.00
N LEU A 137 9.93 -5.48 -5.68
CA LEU A 137 10.90 -6.38 -5.05
C LEU A 137 12.12 -5.58 -4.57
N ALA A 138 12.57 -5.81 -3.33
CA ALA A 138 13.82 -5.23 -2.82
C ALA A 138 15.03 -5.89 -3.50
N TYR A 139 15.40 -5.39 -4.67
CA TYR A 139 16.40 -5.95 -5.57
C TYR A 139 17.18 -4.82 -6.27
N PRO A 140 18.50 -4.97 -6.51
CA PRO A 140 19.35 -6.10 -6.13
C PRO A 140 19.55 -6.21 -4.61
N SER A 141 19.70 -7.43 -4.10
CA SER A 141 20.00 -7.68 -2.69
C SER A 141 20.72 -9.03 -2.52
N LYS A 142 21.46 -9.21 -1.42
CA LYS A 142 22.16 -10.49 -1.15
C LYS A 142 21.23 -11.68 -0.95
N ALA A 143 19.95 -11.40 -0.67
CA ALA A 143 18.94 -12.40 -0.39
C ALA A 143 18.31 -13.00 -1.66
N ILE A 144 18.52 -12.36 -2.80
CA ILE A 144 17.87 -12.70 -4.07
C ILE A 144 18.98 -12.99 -5.09
N PRO A 145 18.94 -14.12 -5.80
CA PRO A 145 19.93 -14.40 -6.84
C PRO A 145 19.99 -13.30 -7.91
N ASP A 146 21.21 -12.92 -8.33
CA ASP A 146 21.42 -11.90 -9.38
C ASP A 146 20.79 -12.27 -10.73
N ASP A 147 20.48 -13.55 -10.93
CA ASP A 147 19.83 -14.05 -12.15
C ASP A 147 18.30 -14.18 -11.99
N PHE A 148 17.71 -13.73 -10.88
CA PHE A 148 16.29 -13.94 -10.58
C PHE A 148 15.36 -13.42 -11.68
N PHE A 149 15.70 -12.29 -12.31
CA PHE A 149 15.03 -11.81 -13.51
C PHE A 149 15.77 -12.34 -14.75
N PRO A 150 15.25 -13.37 -15.44
CA PRO A 150 15.92 -13.92 -16.60
C PRO A 150 15.84 -12.98 -17.80
N SER A 151 16.88 -12.98 -18.63
CA SER A 151 16.98 -12.16 -19.83
C SER A 151 17.68 -12.89 -20.98
N ASP A 152 17.64 -12.30 -22.16
CA ASP A 152 18.47 -12.68 -23.32
C ASP A 152 19.16 -11.42 -23.85
N GLU A 153 20.28 -11.05 -23.22
CA GLU A 153 20.99 -9.81 -23.56
C GLU A 153 21.45 -9.78 -25.03
N ALA A 154 21.77 -10.95 -25.60
CA ALA A 154 22.17 -11.05 -27.00
C ALA A 154 21.03 -10.67 -27.96
N LEU A 155 19.78 -10.98 -27.59
CA LEU A 155 18.59 -10.62 -28.38
C LEU A 155 18.09 -9.20 -28.10
N TYR A 156 18.03 -8.79 -26.84
CA TYR A 156 17.38 -7.55 -26.42
C TYR A 156 18.33 -6.36 -26.25
N GLY A 157 19.62 -6.62 -26.00
CA GLY A 157 20.62 -5.58 -25.71
C GLY A 157 20.57 -5.03 -24.28
N TYR A 158 19.80 -5.67 -23.39
CA TYR A 158 19.70 -5.33 -21.96
C TYR A 158 19.33 -6.57 -21.14
N THR A 159 19.65 -6.54 -19.85
CA THR A 159 19.42 -7.65 -18.91
C THR A 159 18.21 -7.47 -18.01
N ASP A 160 17.60 -6.29 -18.00
CA ASP A 160 16.49 -5.96 -17.13
C ASP A 160 15.30 -5.42 -17.92
N PHE A 161 14.20 -6.17 -17.90
CA PHE A 161 12.95 -5.73 -18.52
C PHE A 161 12.15 -4.74 -17.64
N GLY A 162 12.57 -4.52 -16.39
CA GLY A 162 12.00 -3.58 -15.44
C GLY A 162 10.68 -4.02 -14.79
N VAL A 163 9.77 -4.63 -15.56
CA VAL A 163 8.44 -5.02 -15.07
C VAL A 163 7.98 -6.37 -15.63
N TRP A 164 7.41 -7.18 -14.74
CA TRP A 164 6.98 -8.55 -15.02
C TRP A 164 5.52 -8.76 -14.66
N ASN A 165 4.80 -9.52 -15.48
CA ASN A 165 3.57 -10.18 -15.04
C ASN A 165 3.96 -11.34 -14.12
N ILE A 166 3.24 -11.47 -13.00
CA ILE A 166 3.45 -12.52 -12.02
C ILE A 166 2.13 -13.16 -11.58
N THR A 167 2.22 -14.39 -11.07
CA THR A 167 1.23 -14.87 -10.10
C THR A 167 1.74 -14.63 -8.69
N TYR A 168 0.83 -14.37 -7.77
CA TYR A 168 1.11 -14.35 -6.34
C TYR A 168 0.25 -15.40 -5.62
N GLN A 169 0.79 -15.92 -4.52
CA GLN A 169 0.07 -16.77 -3.58
C GLN A 169 0.50 -16.39 -2.14
N SER A 170 -0.46 -16.03 -1.29
CA SER A 170 -0.27 -15.84 0.14
C SER A 170 0.15 -17.17 0.78
N VAL A 171 1.23 -17.16 1.54
CA VAL A 171 1.80 -18.36 2.19
C VAL A 171 2.14 -18.06 3.66
N PRO A 172 2.13 -19.08 4.56
CA PRO A 172 2.60 -18.91 5.93
C PRO A 172 4.07 -18.47 5.96
N CYS A 173 4.36 -17.41 6.69
CA CYS A 173 5.71 -16.86 6.77
C CYS A 173 6.67 -17.79 7.49
N LEU A 174 6.23 -18.41 8.59
CA LEU A 174 7.13 -19.22 9.43
C LEU A 174 7.72 -20.41 8.69
N ASP A 175 6.94 -21.00 7.78
CA ASP A 175 7.34 -22.18 7.02
C ASP A 175 7.98 -21.84 5.66
N SER A 176 7.67 -20.67 5.09
CA SER A 176 7.98 -20.39 3.69
C SER A 176 9.01 -19.28 3.46
N TRP A 177 9.11 -18.31 4.38
CA TRP A 177 9.99 -17.15 4.19
C TRP A 177 11.37 -17.42 4.80
N ALA A 178 12.44 -17.20 4.03
CA ALA A 178 13.81 -17.55 4.44
C ALA A 178 14.28 -16.88 5.75
N GLY A 179 13.71 -15.71 6.10
CA GLY A 179 14.01 -15.01 7.34
C GLY A 179 13.29 -15.53 8.58
N SER A 180 12.39 -16.51 8.45
CA SER A 180 11.52 -16.97 9.55
C SER A 180 12.27 -17.55 10.75
N ASN A 181 13.41 -18.20 10.49
CA ASN A 181 14.23 -18.82 11.54
C ASN A 181 15.21 -17.85 12.20
N ASN A 182 15.26 -16.59 11.74
CA ASN A 182 16.09 -15.56 12.33
C ASN A 182 15.24 -14.62 13.19
N ALA A 183 15.28 -14.80 14.51
CA ALA A 183 14.52 -13.98 15.45
C ALA A 183 14.80 -12.47 15.32
N ALA A 184 16.00 -12.08 14.87
CA ALA A 184 16.33 -10.67 14.65
C ALA A 184 15.60 -10.06 13.45
N ALA A 185 15.18 -10.88 12.47
CA ALA A 185 14.44 -10.48 11.28
C ALA A 185 12.90 -10.45 11.47
N LEU A 186 12.43 -10.78 12.68
CA LEU A 186 11.01 -10.81 13.02
C LEU A 186 10.61 -9.63 13.90
N GLY A 187 9.37 -9.18 13.73
CA GLY A 187 8.76 -8.16 14.56
C GLY A 187 9.04 -6.73 14.08
N SER A 188 8.68 -5.79 14.95
CA SER A 188 8.81 -4.36 14.70
C SER A 188 9.96 -3.73 15.49
N VAL A 189 10.48 -2.63 14.98
CA VAL A 189 11.44 -1.78 15.71
C VAL A 189 10.76 -1.18 16.94
N LYS A 190 11.24 -1.57 18.13
CA LYS A 190 10.68 -1.11 19.41
C LYS A 190 10.64 0.41 19.56
N ALA A 191 11.66 1.11 19.05
CA ALA A 191 11.76 2.57 19.15
C ALA A 191 10.69 3.33 18.34
N LEU A 192 10.00 2.66 17.42
CA LEU A 192 8.89 3.24 16.66
C LEU A 192 7.54 3.15 17.40
N GLU A 193 7.48 2.45 18.53
CA GLU A 193 6.28 2.32 19.37
C GLU A 193 5.00 2.03 18.54
N SER A 194 3.98 2.89 18.62
CA SER A 194 2.71 2.74 17.92
C SER A 194 2.76 3.08 16.42
N SER A 195 3.92 3.45 15.89
CA SER A 195 4.12 3.77 14.48
C SER A 195 4.68 2.60 13.66
N ALA A 196 4.93 1.45 14.28
CA ALA A 196 5.34 0.23 13.60
C ALA A 196 4.40 -0.95 13.87
N CYS A 197 4.21 -1.79 12.87
CA CYS A 197 3.52 -3.06 13.00
C CYS A 197 4.02 -4.03 11.92
N CYS A 198 4.68 -5.10 12.34
CA CYS A 198 5.24 -6.12 11.46
C CYS A 198 5.19 -7.50 12.13
N PRO A 199 4.04 -8.19 12.06
CA PRO A 199 3.86 -9.52 12.62
C PRO A 199 4.82 -10.53 12.00
N ALA A 200 5.18 -11.56 12.76
CA ALA A 200 6.00 -12.65 12.26
C ALA A 200 5.28 -13.46 11.17
N ASP A 201 3.98 -13.70 11.37
CA ASP A 201 3.12 -14.53 10.53
C ASP A 201 1.64 -14.11 10.63
N PRO A 202 1.26 -13.00 9.97
CA PRO A 202 -0.14 -12.55 9.95
C PRO A 202 -1.00 -13.51 9.13
N THR A 203 -2.16 -13.88 9.65
CA THR A 203 -3.09 -14.80 8.97
C THR A 203 -4.32 -14.03 8.49
N PRO A 204 -4.67 -14.06 7.19
CA PRO A 204 -5.90 -13.45 6.70
C PRO A 204 -7.12 -13.82 7.56
N GLY A 205 -7.91 -12.83 7.94
CA GLY A 205 -9.10 -13.02 8.80
C GLY A 205 -8.84 -13.09 10.31
N ASN A 206 -7.58 -13.14 10.76
CA ASN A 206 -7.24 -13.04 12.19
C ASN A 206 -6.83 -11.61 12.54
N ALA A 207 -7.80 -10.78 12.93
CA ALA A 207 -7.56 -9.39 13.30
C ALA A 207 -6.56 -9.21 14.47
N SER A 208 -6.29 -10.25 15.26
CA SER A 208 -5.34 -10.16 16.39
C SER A 208 -3.88 -10.24 15.96
N ASN A 209 -3.60 -10.72 14.74
CA ASN A 209 -2.24 -10.83 14.22
C ASN A 209 -2.02 -10.09 12.89
N ILE A 210 -2.98 -9.27 12.46
CA ILE A 210 -2.87 -8.38 11.30
C ILE A 210 -2.74 -6.94 11.77
N CYS A 211 -1.93 -6.14 11.08
CA CYS A 211 -1.84 -4.70 11.35
C CYS A 211 -3.11 -3.97 10.91
N PRO A 212 -3.65 -3.04 11.71
CA PRO A 212 -4.69 -2.15 11.21
C PRO A 212 -4.12 -1.19 10.15
N SER A 213 -4.97 -0.46 9.44
CA SER A 213 -4.50 0.66 8.61
C SER A 213 -4.03 1.80 9.52
N TYR A 214 -2.77 2.23 9.39
CA TYR A 214 -2.28 3.40 10.12
C TYR A 214 -3.02 4.67 9.68
N SER A 215 -3.24 4.85 8.37
CA SER A 215 -3.91 6.03 7.83
C SER A 215 -5.37 6.15 8.27
N GLU A 216 -6.10 5.05 8.40
CA GLU A 216 -7.48 5.11 8.92
C GLU A 216 -7.51 5.52 10.40
N LYS A 217 -6.52 5.08 11.18
CA LYS A 217 -6.42 5.40 12.61
C LYS A 217 -5.94 6.82 12.88
N ASN A 218 -5.02 7.33 12.07
CA ASN A 218 -4.29 8.58 12.34
C ASN A 218 -4.56 9.70 11.33
N GLY A 219 -5.38 9.43 10.31
CA GLY A 219 -5.59 10.32 9.18
C GLY A 219 -4.50 10.21 8.13
N ILE A 220 -4.81 10.74 6.94
CA ILE A 220 -3.84 10.90 5.85
C ILE A 220 -3.18 12.27 6.05
N PRO A 221 -1.85 12.36 6.17
CA PRO A 221 -1.17 13.65 6.21
C PRO A 221 -1.55 14.50 4.99
N PRO A 222 -1.63 15.84 5.12
CA PRO A 222 -1.87 16.70 3.97
C PRO A 222 -0.77 16.49 2.93
N ASP A 223 -1.15 16.49 1.65
CA ASP A 223 -0.16 16.46 0.58
C ASP A 223 0.64 17.78 0.61
N THR A 224 1.90 17.67 1.03
CA THR A 224 2.85 18.80 1.03
C THR A 224 3.75 18.78 -0.20
N SER A 225 3.49 17.90 -1.18
CA SER A 225 4.18 17.97 -2.45
C SER A 225 3.74 19.25 -3.16
N THR A 226 4.69 20.16 -3.36
CA THR A 226 4.42 21.40 -4.09
C THR A 226 4.28 21.05 -5.56
N SER A 227 3.05 20.97 -6.07
CA SER A 227 2.78 21.10 -7.50
C SER A 227 3.03 22.56 -7.88
N ASP A 228 4.29 22.89 -8.19
CA ASP A 228 4.80 24.22 -8.51
C ASP A 228 4.59 25.31 -7.44
N SER A 229 5.68 25.96 -7.08
CA SER A 229 5.67 27.30 -6.50
C SER A 229 5.06 28.32 -7.47
N ARG A 230 3.74 28.34 -7.64
CA ARG A 230 3.04 29.53 -8.09
C ARG A 230 2.73 30.38 -6.88
N CYS A 231 3.63 31.32 -6.63
CA CYS A 231 3.41 32.44 -5.73
C CYS A 231 2.11 33.15 -6.16
N ARG A 232 0.97 32.77 -5.55
CA ARG A 232 -0.20 33.64 -5.53
C ARG A 232 0.14 34.75 -4.56
N MET A 233 0.48 35.90 -5.11
CA MET A 233 0.35 37.18 -4.41
C MET A 233 -1.16 37.38 -4.17
N ASP A 234 -1.67 36.81 -3.08
CA ASP A 234 -2.97 37.22 -2.56
C ASP A 234 -2.78 38.63 -1.98
N VAL A 235 -3.21 39.60 -2.78
CA VAL A 235 -3.37 40.99 -2.40
C VAL A 235 -4.27 41.03 -1.18
N LEU A 236 -3.72 41.46 -0.03
CA LEU A 236 -4.49 41.83 1.15
C LEU A 236 -5.52 42.90 0.77
N ILE A 237 -6.80 42.55 0.76
CA ILE A 237 -7.88 43.51 0.92
C ILE A 237 -8.32 43.46 2.39
N PRO A 238 -8.19 44.55 3.15
CA PRO A 238 -8.62 44.57 4.54
C PRO A 238 -10.14 44.49 4.62
N ALA A 239 -10.62 43.60 5.48
CA ALA A 239 -12.03 43.46 5.81
C ALA A 239 -12.58 44.77 6.41
N LEU A 240 -13.49 45.42 5.68
CA LEU A 240 -14.32 46.48 6.23
C LEU A 240 -15.49 45.85 6.98
N ASN A 241 -15.64 46.25 8.24
CA ASN A 241 -16.74 45.91 9.14
C ASN A 241 -18.13 46.12 8.48
N LEU A 242 -19.01 45.13 8.60
CA LEU A 242 -20.45 45.37 8.58
C LEU A 242 -21.14 44.55 9.68
N THR A 243 -21.20 45.15 10.86
CA THR A 243 -22.16 44.80 11.91
C THR A 243 -23.59 45.18 11.48
N LEU A 244 -24.56 44.41 12.00
CA LEU A 244 -25.89 44.83 12.45
C LEU A 244 -27.11 44.44 11.58
N LEU A 245 -28.16 43.98 12.29
CA LEU A 245 -29.56 43.76 11.92
C LEU A 245 -29.99 42.42 11.31
N ALA A 246 -30.21 41.43 12.20
CA ALA A 246 -31.33 40.49 12.07
C ALA A 246 -31.81 40.09 13.46
N GLY A 247 -32.56 40.99 14.11
CA GLY A 247 -33.08 40.79 15.45
C GLY A 247 -34.32 41.64 15.69
N LEU A 248 -35.36 41.45 14.88
CA LEU A 248 -36.70 41.99 15.18
C LEU A 248 -37.77 41.25 14.35
N LEU A 249 -38.21 40.08 14.80
CA LEU A 249 -39.56 39.58 14.48
C LEU A 249 -39.99 38.48 15.45
N LEU A 250 -40.47 38.89 16.63
CA LEU A 250 -41.31 38.05 17.49
C LEU A 250 -42.02 38.94 18.51
N LEU A 251 -43.05 39.64 18.02
CA LEU A 251 -44.17 40.13 18.83
C LEU A 251 -45.30 40.43 17.86
N LEU A 252 -46.29 39.52 17.87
CA LEU A 252 -47.70 39.64 17.44
C LEU A 252 -48.16 38.28 16.85
N ILE A 253 -48.64 37.40 17.73
CA ILE A 253 -50.02 36.88 17.85
C ILE A 253 -50.02 35.88 19.03
#